data_AF-A0A7S2DA57-F1
#
_entry.id   AF-A0A7S2DA57-F1
#
_cell.length_a   1.000
_cell.length_b   1.000
_cell.length_c   1.000
_cell.angle_alpha   90.00
_cell.angle_beta   90.00
_cell.angle_gamma   90.00
#
_symmetry.space_group_name_H-M   'P 1'
#
loop_
_entity.id
_entity.type
_entity.pdbx_description
1 polymer ?
#
loop_
_entity_poly.entity_id
_entity_poly.type
_entity_poly.pdbx_seq_one_letter_code
_entity_poly.pdbx_strand_id
1 'polypeptide(L)'
;QGQAGAVILGDALHAFPPDIGQGVNSALEDVMVLSASLASEGDDKPAAAVKSFQGSRMADTEALVQMVRVAAPYQYSQDPMRSSLWAVSFLGRLLLNKALPGVFDL
;
A
#
# COMPACT_ATOMS: atom_id res chain seq x y z
N GLN A 1 31.75 -19.23 -4.84
CA GLN A 1 30.55 -19.65 -5.58
C GLN A 1 29.58 -18.48 -5.55
N GLY A 2 29.11 -18.00 -6.70
CA GLY A 2 28.10 -16.94 -6.73
C GLY A 2 26.75 -17.54 -6.36
N GLN A 3 26.10 -16.99 -5.34
CA GLN A 3 24.76 -17.43 -4.92
C GLN A 3 23.73 -16.64 -5.75
N ALA A 4 22.88 -17.34 -6.49
CA ALA A 4 21.78 -16.72 -7.23
C ALA A 4 20.56 -16.55 -6.29
N GLY A 5 19.82 -15.46 -6.47
CA GLY A 5 18.60 -15.15 -5.72
C GLY A 5 17.53 -14.55 -6.64
N ALA A 6 16.28 -14.66 -6.22
CA ALA A 6 15.13 -14.07 -6.91
C ALA A 6 14.31 -13.24 -5.92
N VAL A 7 13.69 -12.17 -6.42
CA VAL A 7 12.81 -11.27 -5.66
C VAL A 7 11.50 -11.15 -6.44
N ILE A 8 10.37 -11.10 -5.73
CA ILE A 8 9.03 -10.95 -6.31
C ILE A 8 8.53 -9.55 -5.97
N LEU A 9 7.92 -8.87 -6.95
CA LEU A 9 7.38 -7.51 -6.84
C LEU A 9 5.99 -7.41 -7.47
N GLY A 10 5.26 -6.33 -7.15
CA GLY A 10 3.98 -6.01 -7.78
C GLY A 10 2.90 -7.04 -7.49
N ASP A 11 2.00 -7.27 -8.45
CA ASP A 11 0.87 -8.20 -8.27
C ASP A 11 1.30 -9.63 -7.90
N ALA A 12 2.49 -10.06 -8.30
CA ALA A 12 3.03 -11.36 -7.90
C ALA A 12 3.37 -11.41 -6.39
N LEU A 13 3.66 -10.27 -5.78
CA LEU A 13 3.90 -10.12 -4.34
C LEU A 13 2.60 -9.85 -3.57
N HIS A 14 1.73 -8.97 -4.07
CA HIS A 14 0.55 -8.49 -3.34
C HIS A 14 -0.69 -8.27 -4.22
N ALA A 15 -1.22 -9.33 -4.81
CA ALA A 15 -2.50 -9.26 -5.53
C ALA A 15 -3.66 -8.88 -4.59
N PHE A 16 -4.27 -7.72 -4.82
CA PHE A 16 -5.50 -7.29 -4.16
C PHE A 16 -6.52 -6.75 -5.18
N PRO A 17 -7.83 -6.76 -4.84
CA PRO A 17 -8.89 -6.22 -5.69
C PRO A 17 -8.61 -4.81 -6.24
N PRO A 18 -9.01 -4.48 -7.48
CA PRO A 18 -8.68 -3.21 -8.13
C PRO A 18 -9.40 -1.99 -7.52
N ASP A 19 -10.17 -2.20 -6.46
CA ASP A 19 -11.15 -1.26 -5.92
C ASP A 19 -10.56 0.06 -5.44
N ILE A 20 -9.35 0.04 -4.87
CA ILE A 20 -8.66 1.25 -4.39
C ILE A 20 -7.75 1.90 -5.45
N GLY A 21 -7.65 1.30 -6.64
CA GLY A 21 -6.82 1.82 -7.74
C GLY A 21 -5.32 1.88 -7.44
N GLN A 22 -4.82 1.17 -6.43
CA GLN A 22 -3.42 1.25 -5.97
C GLN A 22 -2.49 0.14 -6.49
N GLY A 23 -2.96 -0.82 -7.30
CA GLY A 23 -2.12 -1.94 -7.74
C GLY A 23 -0.83 -1.48 -8.45
N VAL A 24 -0.97 -0.65 -9.49
CA VAL A 24 0.18 -0.13 -10.25
C VAL A 24 1.07 0.78 -9.40
N ASN A 25 0.48 1.66 -8.58
CA ASN A 25 1.25 2.54 -7.71
C ASN A 25 2.07 1.75 -6.69
N SER A 26 1.47 0.72 -6.07
CA SER A 26 2.15 -0.18 -5.12
C SER A 26 3.28 -0.94 -5.80
N ALA A 27 3.07 -1.45 -7.02
CA ALA A 27 4.10 -2.13 -7.79
C ALA A 27 5.29 -1.22 -8.13
N LEU A 28 5.03 0.05 -8.48
CA LEU A 28 6.09 1.04 -8.71
C LEU A 28 6.83 1.37 -7.41
N GLU A 29 6.12 1.48 -6.29
CA GLU A 29 6.73 1.71 -4.98
C GLU A 29 7.66 0.55 -4.58
N ASP A 30 7.31 -0.70 -4.87
CA ASP A 30 8.19 -1.84 -4.63
C ASP A 30 9.52 -1.72 -5.38
N VAL A 31 9.48 -1.30 -6.64
CA VAL A 31 10.70 -1.08 -7.45
C VAL A 31 11.56 0.01 -6.83
N MET A 32 10.94 1.11 -6.37
CA MET A 32 11.63 2.22 -5.73
C MET A 32 12.31 1.79 -4.43
N VAL A 33 11.61 1.05 -3.56
CA VAL A 33 12.16 0.61 -2.27
C VAL A 33 13.20 -0.49 -2.45
N LEU A 34 13.04 -1.40 -3.42
CA LEU A 34 14.07 -2.38 -3.75
C LEU A 34 15.34 -1.68 -4.27
N SER A 35 15.19 -0.70 -5.15
CA SER A 35 16.31 0.10 -5.66
C SER A 35 17.03 0.84 -4.54
N ALA A 36 16.29 1.48 -3.62
CA ALA A 36 16.88 2.15 -2.45
C ALA A 36 17.60 1.16 -1.52
N SER A 37 17.05 -0.03 -1.31
CA SER A 37 17.65 -1.08 -0.46
C SER A 37 18.95 -1.62 -1.07
N LEU A 38 18.98 -1.83 -2.38
CA LEU A 38 20.19 -2.23 -3.11
C LEU A 38 21.27 -1.15 -3.03
N ALA A 39 20.89 0.12 -3.23
CA ALA A 39 21.81 1.25 -3.14
C ALA A 39 22.38 1.45 -1.72
N SER A 40 21.60 1.17 -0.68
CA SER A 40 22.01 1.34 0.72
C SER A 40 22.95 0.25 1.21
N GLU A 41 22.75 -1.02 0.81
CA GLU A 41 23.53 -2.15 1.32
C GLU A 41 24.80 -2.43 0.50
N GLY A 42 24.80 -2.06 -0.79
CA GLY A 42 25.88 -2.28 -1.74
C GLY A 42 25.72 -3.55 -2.57
N ASP A 43 26.31 -3.55 -3.78
CA ASP A 43 26.18 -4.62 -4.78
C ASP A 43 26.77 -5.97 -4.33
N ASP A 44 27.63 -5.97 -3.31
CA ASP A 44 28.26 -7.16 -2.72
C ASP A 44 27.35 -7.92 -1.75
N LYS A 45 26.21 -7.33 -1.33
CA LYS A 45 25.31 -7.88 -0.32
C LYS A 45 23.85 -7.94 -0.76
N PRO A 46 23.52 -8.58 -1.89
CA PRO A 46 22.15 -8.65 -2.39
C PRO A 46 21.17 -9.29 -1.39
N ALA A 47 21.61 -10.26 -0.59
CA ALA A 47 20.77 -10.87 0.45
C ALA A 47 20.40 -9.89 1.58
N ALA A 48 21.30 -8.98 1.95
CA ALA A 48 21.01 -7.94 2.95
C ALA A 48 20.03 -6.92 2.38
N ALA A 49 20.22 -6.51 1.12
CA ALA A 49 19.32 -5.61 0.41
C ALA A 49 17.90 -6.16 0.33
N VAL A 50 17.72 -7.44 -0.02
CA VAL A 50 16.39 -8.08 -0.07
C VAL A 50 15.73 -8.13 1.30
N LYS A 51 16.51 -8.39 2.37
CA LYS A 51 16.00 -8.37 3.74
C LYS A 51 15.55 -6.96 4.16
N SER A 52 16.32 -5.93 3.79
CA SER A 52 15.99 -4.52 4.04
C SER A 52 14.73 -4.09 3.28
N PHE A 53 14.61 -4.49 2.01
CA PHE A 53 13.42 -4.31 1.19
C PHE A 53 12.18 -4.94 1.85
N GLN A 54 12.27 -6.22 2.24
CA GLN A 54 11.15 -6.92 2.87
C GLN A 54 10.73 -6.25 4.19
N GLY A 55 11.69 -5.84 5.02
CA GLY A 55 11.40 -5.13 6.27
C GLY A 55 10.72 -3.79 6.05
N SER A 56 11.11 -3.07 5.00
CA SER A 56 10.54 -1.76 4.67
C SER A 56 9.14 -1.86 4.05
N ARG A 57 8.90 -2.83 3.15
CA ARG A 57 7.63 -2.95 2.40
C ARG A 57 6.52 -3.69 3.11
N MET A 58 6.82 -4.49 4.13
CA MET A 58 5.81 -5.34 4.78
C MET A 58 4.66 -4.51 5.37
N ALA A 59 4.98 -3.43 6.10
CA ALA A 59 3.98 -2.61 6.78
C ALA A 59 3.04 -1.90 5.79
N ASP A 60 3.60 -1.35 4.71
CA ASP A 60 2.81 -0.64 3.69
C ASP A 60 1.93 -1.61 2.89
N THR A 61 2.47 -2.78 2.54
CA THR A 61 1.72 -3.84 1.85
C THR A 61 0.56 -4.34 2.70
N GLU A 62 0.81 -4.54 4.00
CA GLU A 62 -0.25 -4.89 4.96
C GLU A 62 -1.31 -3.79 5.05
N ALA A 63 -0.90 -2.53 5.16
CA ALA A 63 -1.80 -1.38 5.19
C ALA A 63 -2.67 -1.31 3.93
N LEU A 64 -2.11 -1.54 2.74
CA LEU A 64 -2.86 -1.61 1.47
C LEU A 64 -3.95 -2.68 1.52
N VAL A 65 -3.61 -3.90 1.95
CA VAL A 65 -4.57 -5.00 2.06
C VAL A 65 -5.67 -4.69 3.08
N GLN A 66 -5.33 -4.05 4.21
CA GLN A 66 -6.33 -3.61 5.18
C GLN A 66 -7.22 -2.51 4.62
N MET A 67 -6.66 -1.54 3.88
CA MET A 67 -7.42 -0.47 3.24
C MET A 67 -8.44 -1.02 2.26
N VAL A 68 -8.10 -2.02 1.45
CA VAL A 68 -9.06 -2.64 0.51
C VAL A 68 -10.31 -3.15 1.26
N ARG A 69 -10.15 -3.71 2.46
CA ARG A 69 -11.29 -4.25 3.24
C ARG A 69 -12.28 -3.16 3.68
N VAL A 70 -11.83 -1.92 3.86
CA VAL A 70 -12.62 -0.83 4.47
C VAL A 70 -12.94 0.31 3.51
N ALA A 71 -12.10 0.54 2.50
CA ALA A 71 -12.28 1.56 1.47
C ALA A 71 -13.24 1.09 0.37
N ALA A 72 -13.26 -0.22 0.11
CA ALA A 72 -14.04 -0.81 -0.98
C ALA A 72 -15.21 -1.75 -0.58
N PRO A 73 -15.81 -1.71 0.62
CA PRO A 73 -16.74 -2.75 1.02
C PRO A 73 -18.02 -2.86 0.15
N TYR A 74 -18.28 -1.91 -0.78
CA TYR A 74 -19.53 -1.86 -1.56
C TYR A 74 -19.37 -1.47 -3.03
N GLN A 75 -18.24 -1.78 -3.65
CA GLN A 75 -18.10 -1.64 -5.10
C GLN A 75 -19.14 -2.57 -5.78
N TYR A 76 -19.81 -2.09 -6.84
CA TYR A 76 -20.92 -2.77 -7.54
C TYR A 76 -22.29 -2.79 -6.83
N SER A 77 -22.66 -1.72 -6.12
CA SER A 77 -24.03 -1.54 -5.55
C SER A 77 -24.47 -2.65 -4.58
N GLN A 78 -23.53 -3.34 -3.94
CA GLN A 78 -23.83 -4.50 -3.10
C GLN A 78 -24.62 -4.16 -1.83
N ASP A 79 -24.49 -2.93 -1.32
CA ASP A 79 -25.30 -2.42 -0.20
C ASP A 79 -25.50 -0.90 -0.33
N PRO A 80 -26.64 -0.45 -0.87
CA PRO A 80 -26.94 0.98 -1.04
C PRO A 80 -27.01 1.75 0.30
N MET A 81 -27.47 1.09 1.37
CA MET A 81 -27.62 1.72 2.68
C MET A 81 -26.26 2.01 3.30
N ARG A 82 -25.36 1.01 3.28
CA ARG A 82 -24.00 1.19 3.81
C ARG A 82 -23.15 2.11 2.95
N SER A 83 -23.35 2.12 1.62
CA SER A 83 -22.71 3.10 0.73
C SER A 83 -23.10 4.54 1.09
N SER A 84 -24.38 4.80 1.38
CA SER A 84 -24.84 6.11 1.85
C SER A 84 -24.23 6.50 3.21
N LEU A 85 -24.20 5.58 4.17
CA LEU A 85 -23.57 5.80 5.48
C LEU A 85 -22.07 6.10 5.38
N TRP A 86 -21.37 5.40 4.49
CA TRP A 86 -19.96 5.65 4.20
C TRP A 86 -19.76 7.06 3.61
N ALA A 87 -20.59 7.46 2.63
CA ALA A 87 -20.51 8.78 2.02
C ALA A 87 -20.77 9.92 3.02
N VAL A 88 -21.75 9.77 3.92
CA VAL A 88 -22.00 10.72 5.02
C VAL A 88 -20.78 10.81 5.93
N SER A 89 -20.21 9.67 6.31
CA SER A 89 -19.00 9.62 7.16
C SER A 89 -17.80 10.29 6.48
N PHE A 90 -17.62 10.07 5.19
CA PHE A 90 -16.57 10.69 4.37
C PHE A 90 -16.72 12.21 4.31
N LEU A 91 -17.93 12.71 4.00
CA LEU A 91 -18.22 14.15 3.97
C LEU A 91 -18.01 14.80 5.35
N GLY A 92 -18.42 14.12 6.43
CA GLY A 92 -18.17 14.58 7.80
C GLY A 92 -16.68 14.73 8.09
N ARG A 93 -15.86 13.73 7.73
CA ARG A 93 -14.40 13.78 7.87
C ARG A 93 -13.78 14.91 7.04
N LEU A 94 -14.25 15.10 5.80
CA LEU A 94 -13.77 16.16 4.91
C LEU A 94 -14.05 17.55 5.48
N LEU A 95 -15.28 17.78 5.96
CA LEU A 95 -15.65 19.06 6.58
C LEU A 95 -14.88 19.30 7.88
N LEU A 96 -14.69 18.28 8.70
CA LEU A 96 -13.94 18.38 9.94
C LEU A 96 -12.46 18.70 9.69
N ASN A 97 -11.83 18.02 8.72
CA ASN A 97 -10.46 18.30 8.30
C ASN A 97 -10.32 19.74 7.77
N LYS A 98 -11.31 20.22 7.00
CA LYS A 98 -11.32 21.60 6.50
C LYS A 98 -11.54 22.65 7.60
N ALA A 99 -12.33 22.33 8.63
CA ALA A 99 -12.63 23.24 9.72
C ALA A 99 -11.50 23.32 10.76
N LEU A 100 -10.71 22.26 10.91
CA LEU A 100 -9.62 22.13 11.89
C LEU A 100 -8.32 21.65 11.22
N PRO A 101 -7.72 22.44 10.31
CA PRO A 101 -6.47 22.07 9.67
C PRO A 101 -5.37 21.91 10.74
N GLY A 102 -4.68 20.77 10.75
CA GLY A 102 -3.57 20.44 11.67
C GLY A 102 -3.95 19.73 12.98
N VAL A 103 -5.24 19.56 13.30
CA VAL A 103 -5.66 18.69 14.42
C VAL A 103 -5.68 17.22 14.00
N PHE A 104 -5.93 16.98 12.72
CA PHE A 104 -5.94 15.67 12.08
C PHE A 104 -4.87 15.65 10.99
N ASP A 105 -3.60 15.78 11.39
CA ASP A 105 -2.50 15.37 10.52
C ASP A 105 -2.51 13.83 10.49
N LEU A 106 -3.20 13.31 9.48
CA LEU A 106 -3.10 11.93 9.02
C LEU A 106 -1.89 11.78 8.12
#